data_AF-A0A0C2D7B8-F1
#
_entry.id   AF-A0A0C2D7B8-F1
#
_cell.length_a   1.000
_cell.length_b   1.000
_cell.length_c   1.000
_cell.angle_alpha   90.00
_cell.angle_beta   90.00
_cell.angle_gamma   90.00
#
_symmetry.space_group_name_H-M   'P 1'
#
loop_
_entity.id
_entity.type
_entity.pdbx_description
1 polymer ?
#
loop_
_entity_poly.entity_id
_entity_poly.type
_entity_poly.pdbx_seq_one_letter_code
_entity_poly.pdbx_strand_id
1 'polypeptide(L)'
;MMLQIGLVRRIRAAYPKMPLFIMLRPRPGDFVYTDDEIQVMHEDMRSMKQVGVAGFVFGVLDSTGALDIARCERLIQAARPAPCTLHRAFDFVKDWKETIQEAIKCGFKTILTSGQAATAMDGIIRLKKIRKEADDKINILVGTLFFSIEPYAA
;
A
#
# COMPACT_ATOMS: atom_id res chain seq x y z
N MET A 1 12.73 2.92 -5.35
CA MET A 1 12.62 3.82 -6.51
C MET A 1 11.44 4.75 -6.26
N MET A 2 11.68 6.07 -6.15
CA MET A 2 10.61 7.06 -6.03
C MET A 2 9.94 7.24 -7.39
N LEU A 3 8.61 7.28 -7.43
CA LEU A 3 7.86 7.40 -8.69
C LEU A 3 7.85 8.85 -9.15
N GLN A 4 8.35 9.11 -10.36
CA GLN A 4 8.36 10.45 -10.93
C GLN A 4 7.05 10.77 -11.66
N ILE A 5 6.52 11.98 -11.50
CA ILE A 5 5.27 12.41 -12.15
C ILE A 5 5.34 12.35 -13.69
N GLY A 6 6.53 12.58 -14.27
CA GLY A 6 6.74 12.46 -15.72
C GLY A 6 6.41 11.06 -16.23
N LEU A 7 6.81 10.02 -15.49
CA LEU A 7 6.50 8.63 -15.83
C LEU A 7 4.99 8.37 -15.80
N VAL A 8 4.31 8.84 -14.74
CA VAL A 8 2.86 8.67 -14.59
C VAL A 8 2.10 9.34 -15.73
N ARG A 9 2.50 10.56 -16.13
CA ARG A 9 1.92 11.26 -17.28
C ARG A 9 2.12 10.51 -18.58
N ARG A 10 3.32 9.95 -18.82
CA ARG A 10 3.60 9.16 -20.03
C ARG A 10 2.78 7.87 -20.07
N ILE A 11 2.65 7.16 -18.95
CA ILE A 11 1.81 5.95 -18.86
C ILE A 11 0.34 6.31 -19.10
N ARG A 12 -0.18 7.36 -18.46
CA ARG A 12 -1.58 7.79 -18.67
C ARG A 12 -1.86 8.18 -20.12
N ALA A 13 -0.92 8.88 -20.78
CA ALA A 13 -1.06 9.24 -22.19
C ALA A 13 -1.07 8.02 -23.11
N ALA A 14 -0.20 7.03 -22.86
CA ALA A 14 -0.13 5.79 -23.64
C ALA A 14 -1.33 4.86 -23.38
N TYR A 15 -1.86 4.85 -22.15
CA TYR A 15 -2.96 3.98 -21.74
C TYR A 15 -4.10 4.76 -21.05
N PRO A 16 -4.90 5.53 -21.81
CA PRO A 16 -5.88 6.46 -21.23
C PRO A 16 -6.94 5.79 -20.35
N LYS A 17 -7.30 4.54 -20.65
CA LYS A 17 -8.38 3.80 -19.96
C LYS A 17 -7.89 2.84 -18.87
N MET A 18 -6.58 2.59 -18.77
CA MET A 18 -6.06 1.63 -17.79
C MET A 18 -6.15 2.23 -16.37
N PRO A 19 -6.71 1.52 -15.38
CA PRO A 19 -6.66 1.96 -13.99
C PRO A 19 -5.21 2.05 -13.50
N LEU A 20 -4.81 3.20 -12.97
CA LEU A 20 -3.46 3.42 -12.44
C LEU A 20 -3.51 3.62 -10.93
N PHE A 21 -2.85 2.74 -10.19
CA PHE A 21 -2.67 2.88 -8.75
C PHE A 21 -1.25 3.36 -8.46
N ILE A 22 -1.12 4.39 -7.64
CA ILE A 22 0.17 5.03 -7.35
C ILE A 22 0.68 4.61 -5.97
N MET A 23 1.89 4.07 -5.93
CA MET A 23 2.61 3.80 -4.68
C MET A 23 3.12 5.12 -4.09
N LEU A 24 2.70 5.43 -2.86
CA LEU A 24 3.26 6.52 -2.06
C LEU A 24 4.17 5.91 -1.01
N ARG A 25 5.48 6.01 -1.26
CA ARG A 25 6.52 5.51 -0.36
C ARG A 25 7.78 6.35 -0.55
N PRO A 26 8.08 7.26 0.39
CA PRO A 26 9.13 8.27 0.19
C PRO A 26 10.53 7.65 0.18
N ARG A 27 10.74 6.54 0.90
CA ARG A 27 12.03 5.84 0.98
C ARG A 27 11.90 4.32 1.11
N PRO A 28 12.95 3.56 0.76
CA PRO A 28 13.05 2.15 1.13
C PRO A 28 13.26 1.97 2.65
N GLY A 29 13.24 0.72 3.11
CA GLY A 29 13.39 0.37 4.52
C GLY A 29 12.05 0.14 5.21
N ASP A 30 11.94 0.61 6.45
CA ASP A 30 10.74 0.51 7.28
C ASP A 30 9.55 1.38 6.79
N PHE A 31 8.51 1.39 7.61
CA PHE A 31 7.24 2.10 7.37
C PHE A 31 6.92 3.09 8.49
N VAL A 32 7.90 3.43 9.33
CA VAL A 32 7.76 4.40 10.41
C VAL A 32 8.31 5.72 9.90
N TYR A 33 7.41 6.61 9.49
CA TYR A 33 7.79 7.85 8.82
C TYR A 33 7.84 9.04 9.76
N THR A 34 8.72 9.99 9.45
CA THR A 34 8.71 11.32 10.08
C THR A 34 7.56 12.16 9.53
N ASP A 35 7.24 13.27 10.18
CA ASP A 35 6.18 14.17 9.69
C ASP A 35 6.55 14.79 8.33
N ASP A 36 7.82 15.10 8.09
CA ASP A 36 8.28 15.61 6.80
C ASP A 36 8.10 14.56 5.68
N GLU A 37 8.38 13.29 5.97
CA GLU A 37 8.16 12.19 5.03
C GLU A 37 6.68 12.00 4.69
N ILE A 38 5.80 12.19 5.67
CA ILE A 38 4.34 12.17 5.45
C ILE A 38 3.90 13.37 4.62
N GLN A 39 4.49 14.55 4.83
CA GLN A 39 4.20 15.72 4.01
C GLN A 39 4.64 15.51 2.55
N VAL A 40 5.78 14.86 2.32
CA VAL A 40 6.20 14.45 0.97
C VAL A 40 5.15 13.54 0.33
N MET A 41 4.66 12.52 1.05
CA MET A 41 3.59 11.65 0.54
C MET A 41 2.30 12.41 0.19
N HIS A 42 1.94 13.44 0.97
CA HIS A 42 0.80 14.29 0.67
C HIS A 42 0.99 15.12 -0.61
N GLU A 43 2.15 15.73 -0.80
CA GLU A 43 2.44 16.52 -2.01
C GLU A 43 2.50 15.65 -3.27
N ASP A 44 3.10 14.46 -3.17
CA ASP A 44 3.09 13.46 -4.24
C ASP A 44 1.66 13.06 -4.59
N MET A 45 0.84 12.74 -3.58
CA MET A 45 -0.57 12.39 -3.80
C MET A 45 -1.32 13.51 -4.53
N ARG A 46 -1.19 14.76 -4.06
CA ARG A 46 -1.84 15.93 -4.67
C ARG A 46 -1.46 16.07 -6.14
N SER A 47 -0.18 15.93 -6.46
CA SER A 47 0.35 16.05 -7.81
C SER A 47 -0.15 14.93 -8.72
N MET A 48 -0.22 13.70 -8.21
CA MET A 48 -0.64 12.52 -8.96
C MET A 48 -2.16 12.49 -9.20
N LYS A 49 -2.98 13.02 -8.28
CA LYS A 49 -4.44 13.17 -8.49
C LYS A 49 -4.77 13.97 -9.75
N GLN A 50 -3.98 15.00 -10.06
CA GLN A 50 -4.18 15.83 -11.25
C GLN A 50 -4.01 15.05 -12.57
N VAL A 51 -3.35 13.88 -12.54
CA VAL A 51 -3.13 13.02 -13.72
C VAL A 51 -4.28 12.02 -13.93
N GLY A 52 -5.30 12.01 -13.07
CA GLY A 52 -6.45 11.10 -13.18
C GLY A 52 -6.08 9.66 -12.82
N VAL A 53 -5.42 9.47 -11.67
CA VAL A 53 -5.09 8.14 -11.14
C VAL A 53 -6.32 7.49 -10.49
N ALA A 54 -6.39 6.16 -10.54
CA ALA A 54 -7.54 5.38 -10.08
C ALA A 54 -7.48 5.05 -8.59
N GLY A 55 -6.30 5.13 -7.95
CA GLY A 55 -6.14 4.79 -6.55
C GLY A 55 -4.71 5.03 -6.03
N PHE A 56 -4.54 4.88 -4.73
CA PHE A 56 -3.26 5.03 -4.04
C PHE A 56 -2.91 3.79 -3.22
N VAL A 57 -1.62 3.55 -3.04
CA VAL A 57 -1.10 2.40 -2.29
C VAL A 57 -0.05 2.91 -1.30
N PHE A 58 -0.25 2.64 -0.01
CA PHE A 58 0.67 3.03 1.06
C PHE A 58 0.38 2.23 2.34
N GLY A 59 1.15 2.47 3.39
CA GLY A 59 0.92 1.94 4.73
C GLY A 59 1.94 2.53 5.68
N VAL A 60 1.46 3.10 6.78
CA VAL A 60 2.31 3.74 7.78
C VAL A 60 2.17 2.96 9.08
N LEU A 61 3.29 2.61 9.69
CA LEU A 61 3.33 1.94 10.97
C LEU A 61 3.90 2.88 12.03
N ASP A 62 3.56 2.63 13.28
CA ASP A 62 4.22 3.25 14.41
C ASP A 62 5.46 2.43 14.86
N SER A 63 6.21 2.98 15.82
CA SER A 63 7.40 2.32 16.38
C SER A 63 7.09 1.05 17.18
N THR A 64 5.82 0.76 17.48
CA THR A 64 5.38 -0.45 18.18
C THR A 64 5.06 -1.59 17.20
N GLY A 65 5.03 -1.30 15.91
CA GLY A 65 4.65 -2.25 14.86
C GLY A 65 3.13 -2.39 14.69
N ALA A 66 2.36 -1.39 15.12
CA ALA A 66 0.94 -1.26 14.81
C ALA A 66 0.72 -0.30 13.64
N LEU A 67 -0.49 -0.27 13.09
CA LEU A 67 -0.85 0.69 12.05
C LEU A 67 -0.89 2.10 12.66
N ASP A 68 -0.22 3.07 12.04
CA ASP A 68 -0.37 4.48 12.45
C ASP A 68 -1.70 5.00 11.91
N ILE A 69 -2.76 4.81 12.71
CA ILE A 69 -4.15 5.13 12.34
C ILE A 69 -4.27 6.60 11.95
N ALA A 70 -3.75 7.51 12.76
CA ALA A 70 -3.92 8.94 12.56
C ALA A 70 -3.31 9.40 11.23
N ARG A 71 -2.09 8.93 10.90
CA ARG A 71 -1.45 9.28 9.62
C ARG A 71 -2.11 8.58 8.44
N CYS A 72 -2.52 7.32 8.60
CA CYS A 72 -3.24 6.60 7.55
C CYS A 72 -4.59 7.28 7.22
N GLU A 73 -5.37 7.69 8.22
CA GLU A 73 -6.64 8.39 8.02
C GLU A 73 -6.46 9.72 7.28
N ARG A 74 -5.45 10.51 7.64
CA ARG A 74 -5.13 11.78 6.94
C ARG A 74 -4.81 11.56 5.47
N LEU A 75 -4.00 10.56 5.15
CA LEU A 75 -3.67 10.20 3.77
C LEU A 75 -4.91 9.68 3.02
N ILE A 76 -5.73 8.83 3.63
CA ILE A 76 -6.98 8.34 3.02
C ILE A 76 -7.94 9.49 2.75
N GLN A 77 -8.09 10.43 3.68
CA GLN A 77 -8.94 11.60 3.50
C GLN A 77 -8.46 12.45 2.30
N ALA A 78 -7.15 12.69 2.19
CA ALA A 78 -6.57 13.40 1.06
C ALA A 78 -6.74 12.66 -0.28
N ALA A 79 -6.76 11.33 -0.27
CA ALA A 79 -6.90 10.49 -1.46
C ALA A 79 -8.31 10.54 -2.06
N ARG A 80 -9.35 10.79 -1.25
CA ARG A 80 -10.75 10.76 -1.69
C ARG A 80 -10.99 11.60 -2.96
N PRO A 81 -11.83 11.11 -3.91
CA PRO A 81 -12.63 9.88 -3.83
C PRO A 81 -11.86 8.60 -4.21
N ALA A 82 -10.56 8.67 -4.52
CA ALA A 82 -9.81 7.51 -4.97
C ALA A 82 -9.63 6.48 -3.83
N PRO A 83 -9.86 5.18 -4.07
CA PRO A 83 -9.64 4.13 -3.07
C PRO A 83 -8.15 3.98 -2.72
N CYS A 84 -7.90 3.51 -1.51
CA CYS A 84 -6.56 3.23 -1.01
C CYS A 84 -6.37 1.72 -0.73
N THR A 85 -5.15 1.26 -1.00
CA THR A 85 -4.68 -0.09 -0.69
C THR A 85 -3.60 -0.03 0.38
N LEU A 86 -3.79 -0.75 1.49
CA LEU A 86 -2.74 -0.97 2.49
C LEU A 86 -1.73 -1.94 1.88
N HIS A 87 -0.50 -1.48 1.64
CA HIS A 87 0.53 -2.32 1.05
C HIS A 87 1.14 -3.33 2.05
N ARG A 88 2.26 -3.93 1.68
CA ARG A 88 2.98 -4.94 2.47
C ARG A 88 3.50 -4.50 3.84
N ALA A 89 3.37 -3.24 4.27
CA ALA A 89 3.50 -2.89 5.70
C ALA A 89 2.64 -3.79 6.60
N PHE A 90 1.49 -4.25 6.10
CA PHE A 90 0.67 -5.26 6.76
C PHE A 90 1.46 -6.54 7.11
N ASP A 91 2.44 -6.92 6.30
CA ASP A 91 3.25 -8.12 6.57
C ASP A 91 4.21 -7.96 7.76
N PHE A 92 4.41 -6.73 8.25
CA PHE A 92 5.33 -6.39 9.34
C PHE A 92 4.61 -5.99 10.64
N VAL A 93 3.28 -5.98 10.66
CA VAL A 93 2.53 -5.63 11.87
C VAL A 93 2.60 -6.75 12.91
N LYS A 94 2.51 -6.36 14.18
CA LYS A 94 2.55 -7.31 15.30
C LYS A 94 1.29 -8.17 15.37
N ASP A 95 0.11 -7.55 15.26
CA ASP A 95 -1.18 -8.23 15.26
C ASP A 95 -1.92 -7.97 13.94
N TRP A 96 -1.90 -8.97 13.06
CA TRP A 96 -2.57 -8.88 11.76
C TRP A 96 -4.10 -8.89 11.87
N LYS A 97 -4.68 -9.45 12.93
CA LYS A 97 -6.15 -9.47 13.12
C LYS A 97 -6.66 -8.09 13.48
N GLU A 98 -6.00 -7.47 14.46
CA GLU A 98 -6.32 -6.10 14.86
C GLU A 98 -6.12 -5.13 13.70
N THR A 99 -4.98 -5.25 13.00
CA THR A 99 -4.68 -4.42 11.82
C THR A 99 -5.74 -4.53 10.72
N ILE A 100 -6.39 -5.69 10.51
CA ILE A 100 -7.50 -5.80 9.53
C ILE A 100 -8.65 -4.87 9.93
N GLN A 101 -9.04 -4.89 11.22
CA GLN A 101 -10.14 -4.07 11.72
C GLN A 101 -9.79 -2.59 11.67
N GLU A 102 -8.55 -2.22 12.02
CA GLU A 102 -8.05 -0.86 11.90
C GLU A 102 -8.02 -0.38 10.45
N ALA A 103 -7.52 -1.19 9.53
CA ALA A 103 -7.48 -0.85 8.10
C ALA A 103 -8.88 -0.59 7.54
N ILE A 104 -9.87 -1.40 7.92
CA ILE A 104 -11.29 -1.19 7.58
C ILE A 104 -11.79 0.14 8.13
N LYS A 105 -11.54 0.43 9.42
CA LYS A 105 -11.98 1.67 10.09
C LYS A 105 -11.35 2.91 9.46
N CYS A 106 -10.05 2.88 9.20
CA CYS A 106 -9.33 3.95 8.50
C CYS A 106 -9.91 4.21 7.10
N GLY A 107 -10.48 3.19 6.46
CA GLY A 107 -11.16 3.28 5.17
C GLY A 107 -10.36 2.71 3.99
N PHE A 108 -9.33 1.90 4.24
CA PHE A 108 -8.69 1.12 3.18
C PHE A 108 -9.70 0.18 2.52
N LYS A 109 -9.55 -0.03 1.21
CA LYS A 109 -10.42 -0.94 0.43
C LYS A 109 -9.77 -2.28 0.11
N THR A 110 -8.45 -2.33 0.19
CA THR A 110 -7.67 -3.52 -0.13
C THR A 110 -6.47 -3.61 0.79
N ILE A 111 -6.08 -4.82 1.18
CA ILE A 111 -4.81 -5.14 1.84
C ILE A 111 -3.99 -6.00 0.88
N LEU A 112 -2.75 -5.60 0.59
CA LEU A 112 -1.75 -6.38 -0.15
C LEU A 112 -0.84 -7.10 0.85
N THR A 113 -0.83 -8.43 0.82
CA THR A 113 -0.11 -9.25 1.80
C THR A 113 0.39 -10.57 1.22
N SER A 114 1.52 -11.05 1.73
CA SER A 114 2.01 -12.42 1.53
C SER A 114 1.57 -13.37 2.65
N GLY A 115 0.75 -12.91 3.58
CA GLY A 115 0.41 -13.62 4.81
C GLY A 115 1.53 -13.57 5.85
N GLN A 116 2.22 -12.44 6.00
CA GLN A 116 3.35 -12.26 6.93
C GLN A 116 4.43 -13.35 6.76
N ALA A 117 4.75 -13.67 5.51
CA ALA A 117 5.74 -14.66 5.14
C ALA A 117 6.63 -14.15 3.99
N ALA A 118 7.74 -14.84 3.71
CA ALA A 118 8.64 -14.48 2.62
C ALA A 118 7.90 -14.47 1.28
N THR A 119 7.16 -15.55 1.00
CA THR A 119 6.27 -15.66 -0.15
C THR A 119 4.82 -15.91 0.26
N ALA A 120 3.89 -15.60 -0.64
CA ALA A 120 2.47 -15.89 -0.48
C ALA A 120 2.19 -17.40 -0.38
N MET A 121 3.01 -18.24 -1.01
CA MET A 121 2.90 -19.68 -0.89
C MET A 121 3.27 -20.14 0.53
N ASP A 122 4.34 -19.60 1.10
CA ASP A 122 4.72 -19.91 2.49
C ASP A 122 3.66 -19.42 3.48
N GLY A 123 3.04 -18.27 3.19
CA GLY A 123 2.01 -17.68 4.01
C GLY A 123 0.60 -18.24 3.79
N ILE A 124 0.42 -19.27 2.95
CA ILE A 124 -0.92 -19.71 2.50
C ILE A 124 -1.87 -20.07 3.65
N ILE A 125 -1.36 -20.68 4.72
CA ILE A 125 -2.15 -21.03 5.91
C ILE A 125 -2.64 -19.75 6.61
N ARG A 126 -1.79 -18.73 6.73
CA ARG A 126 -2.16 -17.45 7.35
C ARG A 126 -3.07 -16.65 6.40
N LEU A 127 -2.82 -16.65 5.09
CA LEU A 127 -3.68 -16.02 4.09
C LEU A 127 -5.12 -16.53 4.13
N LYS A 128 -5.34 -17.84 4.31
CA LYS A 128 -6.68 -18.40 4.50
C LYS A 128 -7.38 -17.81 5.74
N LYS A 129 -6.64 -17.62 6.84
CA LYS A 129 -7.16 -16.99 8.06
C LYS A 129 -7.44 -15.50 7.86
N ILE A 130 -6.53 -14.78 7.20
CA ILE A 130 -6.68 -13.35 6.85
C ILE A 130 -7.91 -13.15 5.96
N ARG A 131 -8.09 -13.96 4.92
CA ARG A 131 -9.27 -13.88 4.03
C ARG A 131 -10.56 -14.12 4.80
N LYS A 132 -10.58 -15.08 5.72
CA LYS A 132 -11.75 -15.35 6.56
C LYS A 132 -12.06 -14.19 7.51
N GLU A 133 -11.04 -13.58 8.10
CA GLU A 133 -11.20 -12.43 9.01
C GLU A 133 -11.66 -11.16 8.28
N ALA A 134 -11.11 -10.92 7.08
CA ALA A 134 -11.46 -9.79 6.23
C ALA A 134 -12.88 -9.90 5.64
N ASP A 135 -13.31 -11.13 5.34
CA ASP A 135 -14.63 -11.44 4.77
C ASP A 135 -14.93 -10.55 3.53
N ASP A 136 -16.10 -9.94 3.46
CA ASP A 136 -16.46 -8.98 2.40
C ASP A 136 -16.25 -7.51 2.80
N LYS A 137 -15.63 -7.26 3.97
CA LYS A 137 -15.41 -5.90 4.48
C LYS A 137 -14.21 -5.20 3.85
N ILE A 138 -13.20 -5.97 3.44
CA ILE A 138 -12.00 -5.47 2.78
C ILE A 138 -11.42 -6.51 1.83
N ASN A 139 -10.94 -6.07 0.66
CA ASN A 139 -10.36 -6.98 -0.32
C ASN A 139 -8.96 -7.43 0.14
N ILE A 140 -8.64 -8.71 -0.09
CA ILE A 140 -7.30 -9.23 0.14
C ILE A 140 -6.65 -9.49 -1.21
N LEU A 141 -5.63 -8.68 -1.54
CA LEU A 141 -4.77 -8.88 -2.69
C LEU A 141 -3.55 -9.69 -2.25
N VAL A 142 -3.44 -10.92 -2.76
CA VAL A 142 -2.31 -11.79 -2.46
C VAL A 142 -1.12 -11.39 -3.32
N GLY A 143 0.03 -11.12 -2.70
CA GLY A 143 1.23 -10.74 -3.44
C GLY A 143 2.52 -11.03 -2.66
N THR A 144 3.60 -11.22 -3.40
CA THR A 144 4.95 -11.50 -2.88
C THR A 144 5.92 -10.44 -3.38
N LEU A 145 7.00 -10.18 -2.63
CA LEU A 145 8.18 -9.51 -3.20
C LEU A 145 9.00 -10.59 -3.89
N PHE A 146 8.95 -10.65 -5.22
CA PHE A 146 10.03 -11.32 -5.95
C PHE A 146 11.23 -10.37 -5.94
N PHE A 147 12.18 -10.59 -5.03
CA PHE A 147 13.56 -10.20 -5.28
C PHE A 147 14.28 -11.43 -5.86
N SER A 148 13.96 -11.75 -7.11
CA SER A 148 14.92 -12.42 -7.99
C SER A 148 15.43 -11.34 -8.93
N ILE A 149 16.45 -10.60 -8.47
CA ILE A 149 17.36 -10.01 -9.43
C ILE A 149 18.17 -11.21 -9.92
N GLU A 150 17.78 -11.84 -11.03
CA GLU A 150 18.83 -12.44 -11.84
C GLU A 150 19.69 -11.26 -12.29
N PRO A 151 20.96 -11.17 -11.87
CA PRO A 151 21.83 -10.14 -12.42
C PRO A 151 22.00 -10.51 -13.89
N TYR A 152 21.44 -9.70 -14.80
CA TYR A 152 21.75 -9.69 -16.23
C TYR A 152 22.30 -11.03 -16.76
N ALA A 153 21.42 -11.95 -17.18
CA ALA A 153 21.84 -12.97 -18.12
C ALA A 153 22.18 -12.26 -19.44
N ALA A 154 23.47 -12.06 -19.66
CA ALA A 154 24.06 -11.69 -20.94
C ALA A 154 23.99 -12.86 -21.93
#